data_AF-A0AAD8GQX1-F1
#
_entry.id   AF-A0AAD8GQX1-F1
#
_cell.length_a   1.000
_cell.length_b   1.000
_cell.length_c   1.000
_cell.angle_alpha   90.00
_cell.angle_beta   90.00
_cell.angle_gamma   90.00
#
_symmetry.space_group_name_H-M   'P 1'
#
loop_
_entity.id
_entity.type
_entity.pdbx_description
1 polymer ?
#
loop_
_entity_poly.entity_id
_entity_poly.type
_entity_poly.pdbx_seq_one_letter_code
_entity_poly.pdbx_strand_id
1 'polypeptide(L)'
;MVIRDGSELQVGGELRASFFGVLQVTIRKLGDVVNMDPAVLQVGDEVADLLSMSFRRRRVSKVYKEEMLVTGALAYAVGAEFVKYMSCLYPCLSLGLQNFEEHQVCSASVGAVGYIFLALREFFLPHCHEIMNHLKHLTSSEVHHSVKPFVFLFYGNIVVPIGGHFEEYFQDVVKKMQDVLDVYAYSDDSDDDMVEYGNRLRRTTCETFIGHFEEYFQDVVKKMQDVLDVYAYSDDSDDDTVEYGNWLRRTTCETFIGIVKGRGRDQSNNDIAGGLANALYSKLKTLLLGGAFFLD
;
A
#
# COMPACT_ATOMS: atom_id res chain seq x y z
N MET A 1 -8.35 -46.57 12.47
CA MET A 1 -8.00 -45.56 11.46
C MET A 1 -9.29 -45.18 10.75
N VAL A 2 -10.00 -44.17 11.27
CA VAL A 2 -11.28 -43.75 10.70
C VAL A 2 -10.99 -43.02 9.41
N ILE A 3 -11.38 -43.61 8.27
CA ILE A 3 -11.42 -42.92 6.99
C ILE A 3 -12.51 -41.85 7.15
N ARG A 4 -12.11 -40.62 7.49
CA ARG A 4 -13.03 -39.48 7.45
C ARG A 4 -13.47 -39.30 6.01
N ASP A 5 -14.77 -39.31 5.80
CA ASP A 5 -15.39 -39.22 4.49
C ASP A 5 -14.97 -37.90 3.80
N GLY A 6 -14.62 -37.95 2.53
CA GLY A 6 -14.12 -36.78 1.78
C GLY A 6 -15.15 -35.65 1.71
N SER A 7 -16.43 -36.02 1.81
CA SER A 7 -17.58 -35.12 1.88
C SER A 7 -17.59 -34.27 3.16
N GLU A 8 -17.36 -34.87 4.33
CA GLU A 8 -17.34 -34.17 5.64
C GLU A 8 -16.17 -33.17 5.74
N LEU A 9 -15.02 -33.53 5.16
CA LEU A 9 -13.87 -32.64 5.08
C LEU A 9 -14.12 -31.43 4.18
N GLN A 10 -14.84 -31.61 3.07
CA GLN A 10 -15.20 -30.55 2.14
C GLN A 10 -16.24 -29.59 2.75
N VAL A 11 -17.31 -30.13 3.35
CA VAL A 11 -18.33 -29.34 4.07
C VAL A 11 -17.71 -28.57 5.24
N GLY A 12 -16.81 -29.22 6.00
CA GLY A 12 -16.06 -28.56 7.07
C GLY A 12 -15.09 -27.48 6.57
N GLY A 13 -14.64 -27.55 5.32
CA GLY A 13 -13.86 -26.49 4.67
C GLY A 13 -14.74 -25.30 4.26
N GLU A 14 -15.88 -25.57 3.63
CA GLU A 14 -16.81 -24.51 3.18
C GLU A 14 -17.39 -23.71 4.34
N LEU A 15 -17.79 -24.39 5.42
CA LEU A 15 -18.28 -23.72 6.62
C LEU A 15 -17.21 -22.81 7.24
N ARG A 16 -15.96 -23.29 7.32
CA ARG A 16 -14.84 -22.48 7.82
C ARG A 16 -14.56 -21.27 6.94
N ALA A 17 -14.55 -21.44 5.62
CA ALA A 17 -14.36 -20.33 4.69
C ALA A 17 -15.48 -19.28 4.85
N SER A 18 -16.74 -19.72 4.94
CA SER A 18 -17.87 -18.81 5.17
C SER A 18 -17.75 -18.06 6.50
N PHE A 19 -17.36 -18.75 7.57
CA PHE A 19 -17.11 -18.14 8.88
C PHE A 19 -16.03 -17.06 8.80
N PHE A 20 -14.87 -17.35 8.18
CA PHE A 20 -13.79 -16.37 8.03
C PHE A 20 -14.20 -15.20 7.13
N GLY A 21 -14.99 -15.43 6.08
CA GLY A 21 -15.53 -14.36 5.24
C GLY A 21 -16.42 -13.39 6.02
N VAL A 22 -17.33 -13.90 6.87
CA VAL A 22 -18.17 -13.05 7.73
C VAL A 22 -17.31 -12.32 8.78
N LEU A 23 -16.34 -13.02 9.35
CA LEU A 23 -15.42 -12.45 10.34
C LEU A 23 -14.59 -11.30 9.74
N GLN A 24 -14.10 -11.45 8.51
CA GLN A 24 -13.37 -10.43 7.77
C GLN A 24 -14.17 -9.13 7.64
N VAL A 25 -15.42 -9.24 7.18
CA VAL A 25 -16.31 -8.07 7.02
C VAL A 25 -16.63 -7.43 8.37
N THR A 26 -16.84 -8.25 9.39
CA THR A 26 -17.17 -7.79 10.75
C THR A 26 -16.01 -7.01 11.36
N ILE A 27 -14.79 -7.55 11.31
CA ILE A 27 -13.58 -6.88 11.82
C ILE A 27 -13.33 -5.58 11.07
N ARG A 28 -13.51 -5.56 9.74
CA ARG A 28 -13.32 -4.34 8.94
C ARG A 28 -14.26 -3.23 9.39
N LYS A 29 -15.56 -3.53 9.53
CA LYS A 29 -16.56 -2.57 9.99
C LYS A 29 -16.31 -2.09 11.42
N LEU A 30 -15.86 -2.98 12.30
CA LEU A 30 -15.46 -2.60 13.66
C LEU A 30 -14.27 -1.63 13.63
N GLY A 31 -13.26 -1.91 12.80
CA GLY A 31 -12.11 -1.02 12.62
C GLY A 31 -12.51 0.39 12.19
N ASP A 32 -13.48 0.51 11.28
CA ASP A 32 -13.95 1.82 10.78
C ASP A 32 -14.74 2.63 11.83
N VAL A 33 -15.45 1.95 12.74
CA VAL A 33 -16.31 2.62 13.74
C VAL A 33 -15.54 3.01 14.99
N VAL A 34 -14.49 2.25 15.33
CA VAL A 34 -14.07 2.13 16.74
C VAL A 34 -12.68 2.75 17.03
N ASN A 35 -11.93 3.26 16.04
CA ASN A 35 -10.68 4.04 16.23
C ASN A 35 -9.80 3.57 17.42
N MET A 36 -9.45 2.28 17.44
CA MET A 36 -8.61 1.65 18.49
C MET A 36 -9.19 1.60 19.91
N ASP A 37 -10.50 1.41 20.08
CA ASP A 37 -11.07 1.04 21.39
C ASP A 37 -10.44 -0.27 21.93
N PRO A 38 -10.19 -0.35 23.25
CA PRO A 38 -9.79 -1.58 23.93
C PRO A 38 -10.57 -2.83 23.53
N ALA A 39 -11.86 -2.71 23.20
CA ALA A 39 -12.69 -3.83 22.75
C ALA A 39 -12.18 -4.44 21.43
N VAL A 40 -11.67 -3.62 20.50
CA VAL A 40 -11.10 -4.10 19.22
C VAL A 40 -9.82 -4.88 19.45
N LEU A 41 -9.00 -4.45 20.41
CA LEU A 41 -7.77 -5.15 20.77
C LEU A 41 -8.05 -6.50 21.43
N GLN A 42 -9.05 -6.58 22.31
CA GLN A 42 -9.47 -7.84 22.93
C GLN A 42 -10.00 -8.83 21.89
N VAL A 43 -10.89 -8.39 21.00
CA VAL A 43 -11.36 -9.23 19.88
C VAL A 43 -10.19 -9.60 18.97
N GLY A 44 -9.23 -8.70 18.78
CA GLY A 44 -8.03 -8.95 17.98
C GLY A 44 -7.18 -10.11 18.49
N ASP A 45 -7.00 -10.21 19.81
CA ASP A 45 -6.25 -11.32 20.42
C ASP A 45 -6.94 -12.67 20.18
N GLU A 46 -8.26 -12.73 20.39
CA GLU A 46 -9.05 -13.93 20.14
C GLU A 46 -9.02 -14.36 18.66
N VAL A 47 -9.07 -13.39 17.74
CA VAL A 47 -9.00 -13.66 16.30
C VAL A 47 -7.60 -14.12 15.90
N ALA A 48 -6.54 -13.51 16.43
CA ALA A 48 -5.16 -13.91 16.14
C ALA A 48 -4.87 -15.34 16.63
N ASP A 49 -5.36 -15.71 17.81
CA ASP A 49 -5.27 -17.07 18.32
C ASP A 49 -6.03 -18.07 17.43
N LEU A 50 -7.24 -17.70 17.00
CA LEU A 50 -8.05 -18.52 16.10
C LEU A 50 -7.36 -18.73 14.74
N LEU A 51 -6.77 -17.68 14.15
CA LEU A 51 -5.97 -17.77 12.93
C LEU A 51 -4.77 -18.69 13.12
N SER A 52 -4.01 -18.49 14.20
CA SER A 52 -2.82 -19.27 14.53
C SER A 52 -3.14 -20.76 14.70
N MET A 53 -4.28 -21.08 15.32
CA MET A 53 -4.78 -22.45 15.43
C MET A 53 -5.24 -23.02 14.09
N SER A 54 -5.86 -22.21 13.24
CA SER A 54 -6.39 -22.66 11.95
C SER A 54 -5.26 -22.94 10.94
N PHE A 55 -4.21 -22.11 10.91
CA PHE A 55 -3.04 -22.32 10.05
C PHE A 55 -2.26 -23.61 10.36
N ARG A 56 -2.37 -24.14 11.59
CA ARG A 56 -1.79 -25.43 12.00
C ARG A 56 -2.57 -26.63 11.47
N ARG A 57 -3.78 -26.44 10.95
CA ARG A 57 -4.61 -27.51 10.38
C ARG A 57 -4.29 -27.72 8.90
N ARG A 58 -4.82 -28.81 8.33
CA ARG A 58 -4.68 -29.11 6.90
C ARG A 58 -5.24 -27.96 6.06
N ARG A 59 -4.41 -27.44 5.17
CA ARG A 59 -4.70 -26.27 4.34
C ARG A 59 -5.67 -26.64 3.22
N VAL A 60 -6.80 -25.96 3.20
CA VAL A 60 -7.75 -25.97 2.08
C VAL A 60 -7.65 -24.57 1.47
N SER A 61 -7.31 -24.48 0.18
CA SER A 61 -6.98 -23.20 -0.50
C SER A 61 -8.03 -22.10 -0.21
N LYS A 62 -9.32 -22.44 -0.33
CA LYS A 62 -10.43 -21.53 -0.04
C LYS A 62 -10.44 -21.00 1.40
N VAL A 63 -10.17 -21.85 2.39
CA VAL A 63 -10.11 -21.43 3.81
C VAL A 63 -8.89 -20.54 4.02
N TYR A 64 -7.76 -20.91 3.45
CA TYR A 64 -6.51 -20.18 3.61
C TYR A 64 -6.56 -18.78 3.00
N LYS A 65 -7.23 -18.63 1.86
CA LYS A 65 -7.56 -17.32 1.27
C LYS A 65 -8.35 -16.45 2.26
N GLU A 66 -9.43 -16.97 2.83
CA GLU A 66 -10.26 -16.22 3.77
C GLU A 66 -9.50 -15.87 5.06
N GLU A 67 -8.66 -16.79 5.58
CA GLU A 67 -7.78 -16.53 6.71
C GLU A 67 -6.79 -15.38 6.43
N MET A 68 -6.25 -15.30 5.20
CA MET A 68 -5.39 -14.18 4.78
C MET A 68 -6.16 -12.85 4.73
N LEU A 69 -7.39 -12.86 4.21
CA LEU A 69 -8.23 -11.66 4.18
C LEU A 69 -8.59 -11.18 5.60
N VAL A 70 -8.89 -12.10 6.52
CA VAL A 70 -9.10 -11.79 7.94
C VAL A 70 -7.84 -11.22 8.56
N THR A 71 -6.67 -11.79 8.25
CA THR A 71 -5.37 -11.28 8.74
C THR A 71 -5.16 -9.82 8.33
N GLY A 72 -5.44 -9.47 7.07
CA GLY A 72 -5.35 -8.08 6.59
C GLY A 72 -6.40 -7.16 7.23
N ALA A 73 -7.62 -7.65 7.45
CA ALA A 73 -8.65 -6.88 8.16
C ALA A 73 -8.29 -6.63 9.63
N LEU A 74 -7.72 -7.63 10.30
CA LEU A 74 -7.22 -7.51 11.66
C LEU A 74 -6.11 -6.47 11.74
N ALA A 75 -5.11 -6.53 10.84
CA ALA A 75 -4.02 -5.57 10.77
C ALA A 75 -4.53 -4.12 10.60
N TYR A 76 -5.52 -3.93 9.73
CA TYR A 76 -6.16 -2.63 9.56
C TYR A 76 -6.88 -2.15 10.84
N ALA A 77 -7.62 -3.04 11.52
CA ALA A 77 -8.41 -2.67 12.70
C ALA A 77 -7.56 -2.37 13.94
N VAL A 78 -6.48 -3.13 14.17
CA VAL A 78 -5.62 -2.96 15.37
C VAL A 78 -4.45 -2.01 15.14
N GLY A 79 -4.08 -1.73 13.88
CA GLY A 79 -2.96 -0.87 13.50
C GLY A 79 -1.62 -1.30 14.11
N ALA A 80 -0.92 -0.37 14.76
CA ALA A 80 0.45 -0.61 15.26
C ALA A 80 0.54 -1.78 16.26
N GLU A 81 -0.53 -2.05 17.01
CA GLU A 81 -0.61 -3.18 17.95
C GLU A 81 -0.54 -4.55 17.25
N PHE A 82 -0.66 -4.61 15.92
CA PHE A 82 -0.49 -5.84 15.15
C PHE A 82 0.91 -6.44 15.30
N VAL A 83 1.90 -5.65 15.75
CA VAL A 83 3.30 -6.09 15.89
C VAL A 83 3.42 -7.33 16.78
N LYS A 84 2.55 -7.47 17.78
CA LYS A 84 2.53 -8.63 18.69
C LYS A 84 2.18 -9.96 17.99
N TYR A 85 1.46 -9.90 16.87
CA TYR A 85 1.04 -11.09 16.12
C TYR A 85 2.03 -11.50 15.02
N MET A 86 2.99 -10.64 14.67
CA MET A 86 3.93 -10.88 13.56
C MET A 86 4.72 -12.18 13.73
N SER A 87 5.18 -12.49 14.93
CA SER A 87 5.96 -13.71 15.20
C SER A 87 5.18 -15.00 14.88
N CYS A 88 3.85 -14.99 15.01
CA CYS A 88 3.01 -16.15 14.75
C CYS A 88 2.46 -16.17 13.32
N LEU A 89 2.09 -15.01 12.78
CA LEU A 89 1.41 -14.90 11.49
C LEU A 89 2.39 -14.79 10.31
N TYR A 90 3.61 -14.30 10.52
CA TYR A 90 4.60 -14.11 9.45
C TYR A 90 4.96 -15.40 8.67
N PRO A 91 5.21 -16.56 9.31
CA PRO A 91 5.45 -17.80 8.59
C PRO A 91 4.28 -18.20 7.67
N CYS A 92 3.06 -17.88 8.09
CA CYS A 92 1.86 -18.14 7.31
C CYS A 92 1.74 -17.18 6.12
N LEU A 93 2.19 -15.93 6.26
CA LEU A 93 2.23 -14.96 5.16
C LEU A 93 3.25 -15.36 4.10
N SER A 94 4.48 -15.71 4.51
CA SER A 94 5.56 -16.13 3.60
C SER A 94 5.13 -17.35 2.76
N LEU A 95 4.50 -18.35 3.40
CA LEU A 95 3.98 -19.52 2.68
C LEU A 95 2.83 -19.19 1.71
N GLY A 96 2.00 -18.19 2.02
CA GLY A 96 0.92 -17.76 1.13
C GLY A 96 1.45 -17.05 -0.13
N LEU A 97 2.51 -16.26 0.02
CA LEU A 97 3.19 -15.60 -1.09
C LEU A 97 3.96 -16.58 -2.01
N GLN A 98 4.40 -17.72 -1.48
CA GLN A 98 5.10 -18.76 -2.25
C GLN A 98 4.16 -19.75 -2.95
N ASN A 99 2.84 -19.68 -2.71
CA ASN A 99 1.89 -20.68 -3.20
C ASN A 99 1.42 -20.41 -4.65
N PHE A 100 2.33 -20.52 -5.61
CA PHE A 100 2.08 -20.16 -7.02
C PHE A 100 0.96 -20.97 -7.70
N GLU A 101 0.65 -22.17 -7.21
CA GLU A 101 -0.43 -23.01 -7.75
C GLU A 101 -1.82 -22.40 -7.49
N GLU A 102 -1.96 -21.67 -6.38
CA GLU A 102 -3.23 -21.13 -5.91
C GLU A 102 -3.20 -19.59 -5.95
N HIS A 103 -3.29 -19.02 -7.15
CA HIS A 103 -3.20 -17.58 -7.40
C HIS A 103 -4.14 -16.72 -6.53
N GLN A 104 -5.30 -17.26 -6.11
CA GLN A 104 -6.24 -16.57 -5.23
C GLN A 104 -5.68 -16.40 -3.81
N VAL A 105 -4.94 -17.38 -3.31
CA VAL A 105 -4.24 -17.30 -2.02
C VAL A 105 -3.13 -16.27 -2.12
N CYS A 106 -2.30 -16.32 -3.17
CA CYS A 106 -1.24 -15.30 -3.37
C CYS A 106 -1.81 -13.89 -3.40
N SER A 107 -2.90 -13.66 -4.15
CA SER A 107 -3.54 -12.34 -4.24
C SER A 107 -4.04 -11.87 -2.88
N ALA A 108 -4.66 -12.75 -2.09
CA ALA A 108 -5.12 -12.44 -0.73
C ALA A 108 -3.94 -12.17 0.22
N SER A 109 -2.84 -12.94 0.11
CA SER A 109 -1.63 -12.73 0.90
C SER A 109 -0.95 -11.41 0.59
N VAL A 110 -0.82 -11.02 -0.69
CA VAL A 110 -0.29 -9.71 -1.09
C VAL A 110 -1.13 -8.57 -0.48
N GLY A 111 -2.46 -8.69 -0.55
CA GLY A 111 -3.37 -7.72 0.07
C GLY A 111 -3.21 -7.64 1.59
N ALA A 112 -3.07 -8.80 2.27
CA ALA A 112 -2.87 -8.86 3.71
C ALA A 112 -1.57 -8.19 4.13
N VAL A 113 -0.46 -8.48 3.44
CA VAL A 113 0.84 -7.85 3.66
C VAL A 113 0.76 -6.34 3.45
N GLY A 114 -0.02 -5.86 2.47
CA GLY A 114 -0.27 -4.43 2.27
C GLY A 114 -0.90 -3.75 3.49
N TYR A 115 -1.94 -4.36 4.06
CA TYR A 115 -2.55 -3.82 5.29
C TYR A 115 -1.60 -3.88 6.49
N ILE A 116 -0.80 -4.95 6.62
CA ILE A 116 0.20 -5.07 7.68
C ILE A 116 1.28 -3.99 7.54
N PHE A 117 1.74 -3.71 6.32
CA PHE A 117 2.71 -2.66 6.07
C PHE A 117 2.17 -1.29 6.47
N LEU A 118 0.92 -0.99 6.12
CA LEU A 118 0.26 0.26 6.51
C LEU A 118 0.08 0.38 8.04
N ALA A 119 -0.20 -0.73 8.70
CA ALA A 119 -0.39 -0.81 10.14
C ALA A 119 0.92 -0.62 10.92
N LEU A 120 2.00 -1.26 10.46
CA LEU A 120 3.28 -1.33 11.18
C LEU A 120 4.31 -0.30 10.72
N ARG A 121 4.24 0.16 9.47
CA ARG A 121 5.18 1.13 8.86
C ARG A 121 6.63 0.68 9.08
N GLU A 122 7.42 1.51 9.77
CA GLU A 122 8.84 1.27 10.06
C GLU A 122 9.09 -0.04 10.82
N PHE A 123 8.15 -0.50 11.65
CA PHE A 123 8.28 -1.78 12.35
C PHE A 123 8.28 -3.00 11.42
N PHE A 124 7.86 -2.82 10.15
CA PHE A 124 7.89 -3.88 9.13
C PHE A 124 9.24 -3.95 8.38
N LEU A 125 10.12 -2.96 8.52
CA LEU A 125 11.39 -2.90 7.78
C LEU A 125 12.24 -4.18 7.86
N PRO A 126 12.36 -4.89 9.01
CA PRO A 126 13.12 -6.14 9.09
C PRO A 126 12.61 -7.25 8.16
N HIS A 127 11.34 -7.21 7.79
CA HIS A 127 10.68 -8.19 6.93
C HIS A 127 10.60 -7.73 5.47
N CYS A 128 10.89 -6.46 5.19
CA CYS A 128 10.65 -5.85 3.89
C CYS A 128 11.45 -6.55 2.78
N HIS A 129 12.74 -6.81 2.98
CA HIS A 129 13.60 -7.41 1.95
C HIS A 129 13.11 -8.78 1.49
N GLU A 130 12.74 -9.65 2.43
CA GLU A 130 12.20 -10.98 2.12
C GLU A 130 10.90 -10.86 1.33
N ILE A 131 9.98 -9.99 1.76
CA ILE A 131 8.70 -9.77 1.08
C ILE A 131 8.89 -9.22 -0.33
N MET A 132 9.78 -8.24 -0.52
CA MET A 132 10.06 -7.66 -1.84
C MET A 132 10.62 -8.71 -2.82
N ASN A 133 11.44 -9.65 -2.32
CA ASN A 133 11.90 -10.79 -3.13
C ASN A 133 10.73 -11.70 -3.55
N HIS A 134 9.81 -12.03 -2.63
CA HIS A 134 8.62 -12.81 -2.99
C HIS A 134 7.75 -12.10 -4.04
N LEU A 135 7.53 -10.79 -3.88
CA LEU A 135 6.75 -9.99 -4.84
C LEU A 135 7.40 -9.92 -6.22
N LYS A 136 8.74 -9.92 -6.29
CA LYS A 136 9.48 -10.02 -7.55
C LYS A 136 9.17 -11.32 -8.29
N HIS A 137 9.06 -12.45 -7.59
CA HIS A 137 8.65 -13.72 -8.21
C HIS A 137 7.19 -13.71 -8.66
N LEU A 138 6.28 -13.06 -7.92
CA LEU A 138 4.86 -12.96 -8.29
C LEU A 138 4.61 -12.10 -9.55
N THR A 139 5.58 -11.28 -9.95
CA THR A 139 5.50 -10.50 -11.21
C THR A 139 6.06 -11.23 -12.43
N SER A 140 6.56 -12.46 -12.28
CA SER A 140 7.13 -13.23 -13.39
C SER A 140 6.07 -13.63 -14.43
N SER A 141 6.51 -14.10 -15.60
CA SER A 141 5.63 -14.64 -16.64
C SER A 141 4.99 -15.98 -16.28
N GLU A 142 5.52 -16.68 -15.27
CA GLU A 142 5.06 -18.02 -14.86
C GLU A 142 3.84 -17.96 -13.93
N VAL A 143 3.60 -16.80 -13.30
CA VAL A 143 2.49 -16.59 -12.37
C VAL A 143 1.25 -16.10 -13.12
N HIS A 144 0.09 -16.58 -12.68
CA HIS A 144 -1.20 -16.19 -13.25
C HIS A 144 -1.37 -14.67 -13.27
N HIS A 145 -1.79 -14.13 -14.42
CA HIS A 145 -1.84 -12.70 -14.68
C HIS A 145 -2.65 -11.92 -13.63
N SER A 146 -3.72 -12.53 -13.07
CA SER A 146 -4.58 -11.91 -12.05
C SER A 146 -3.86 -11.45 -10.77
N VAL A 147 -2.67 -11.97 -10.45
CA VAL A 147 -1.91 -11.59 -9.25
C VAL A 147 -1.17 -10.25 -9.44
N LYS A 148 -0.71 -9.96 -10.67
CA LYS A 148 0.15 -8.79 -10.97
C LYS A 148 -0.47 -7.45 -10.56
N PRO A 149 -1.77 -7.18 -10.82
CA PRO A 149 -2.39 -5.94 -10.37
C PRO A 149 -2.31 -5.73 -8.85
N PHE A 150 -2.45 -6.80 -8.06
CA PHE A 150 -2.36 -6.71 -6.59
C PHE A 150 -0.94 -6.39 -6.12
N VAL A 151 0.08 -6.92 -6.80
CA VAL A 151 1.49 -6.61 -6.49
C VAL A 151 1.81 -5.14 -6.80
N PHE A 152 1.32 -4.61 -7.92
CA PHE A 152 1.50 -3.20 -8.24
C PHE A 152 0.78 -2.30 -7.24
N LEU A 153 -0.49 -2.58 -6.94
CA LEU A 153 -1.21 -1.87 -5.90
C LEU A 153 -0.47 -1.91 -4.55
N PHE A 154 0.12 -3.05 -4.20
CA PHE A 154 0.96 -3.15 -3.01
C PHE A 154 2.15 -2.19 -3.07
N TYR A 155 2.94 -2.18 -4.16
CA TYR A 155 4.05 -1.25 -4.31
C TYR A 155 3.60 0.19 -4.08
N GLY A 156 2.51 0.63 -4.72
CA GLY A 156 1.94 1.97 -4.53
C GLY A 156 1.58 2.32 -3.10
N ASN A 157 1.01 1.36 -2.36
CA ASN A 157 0.60 1.57 -0.97
C ASN A 157 1.78 1.60 0.01
N ILE A 158 2.92 0.98 -0.34
CA ILE A 158 4.07 0.91 0.57
C ILE A 158 5.10 2.01 0.35
N VAL A 159 5.13 2.69 -0.82
CA VAL A 159 6.15 3.70 -1.11
C VAL A 159 6.17 4.82 -0.06
N VAL A 160 5.00 5.37 0.26
CA VAL A 160 4.92 6.48 1.22
C VAL A 160 5.26 6.01 2.64
N PRO A 161 4.70 4.90 3.18
CA PRO A 161 5.02 4.45 4.53
C PRO A 161 6.45 3.93 4.74
N ILE A 162 7.11 3.40 3.70
CA ILE A 162 8.50 2.93 3.79
C ILE A 162 9.51 4.09 3.62
N GLY A 163 9.11 5.17 2.93
CA GLY A 163 9.92 6.33 2.64
C GLY A 163 11.19 6.01 1.86
N GLY A 164 12.29 6.68 2.20
CA GLY A 164 13.57 6.57 1.49
C GLY A 164 14.19 5.16 1.44
N HIS A 165 13.72 4.21 2.26
CA HIS A 165 14.12 2.81 2.14
C HIS A 165 13.57 2.13 0.87
N PHE A 166 12.58 2.72 0.17
CA PHE A 166 12.10 2.18 -1.11
C PHE A 166 13.08 2.36 -2.26
N GLU A 167 14.02 3.30 -2.15
CA GLU A 167 14.91 3.70 -3.27
C GLU A 167 15.65 2.50 -3.87
N GLU A 168 16.01 1.51 -3.02
CA GLU A 168 16.70 0.29 -3.46
C GLU A 168 15.86 -0.60 -4.39
N TYR A 169 14.53 -0.48 -4.33
CA TYR A 169 13.59 -1.26 -5.14
C TYR A 169 13.00 -0.48 -6.32
N PHE A 170 13.13 0.85 -6.31
CA PHE A 170 12.41 1.73 -7.23
C PHE A 170 12.65 1.40 -8.70
N GLN A 171 13.91 1.33 -9.13
CA GLN A 171 14.24 1.05 -10.54
C GLN A 171 13.71 -0.31 -11.00
N ASP A 172 13.82 -1.33 -10.15
CA ASP A 172 13.34 -2.69 -10.42
C ASP A 172 11.81 -2.74 -10.57
N VAL A 173 11.09 -1.96 -9.76
CA VAL A 173 9.62 -1.87 -9.78
C VAL A 173 9.13 -1.12 -11.02
N VAL A 174 9.72 0.04 -11.33
CA VAL A 174 9.38 0.84 -12.52
C VAL A 174 9.61 0.04 -13.80
N LYS A 175 10.75 -0.67 -13.90
CA LYS A 175 11.04 -1.51 -15.07
C LYS A 175 9.97 -2.58 -15.28
N LYS A 176 9.58 -3.30 -14.23
CA LYS A 176 8.52 -4.31 -14.33
C LYS A 176 7.17 -3.73 -14.72
N MET A 177 6.84 -2.53 -14.23
CA MET A 177 5.62 -1.85 -14.63
C MET A 177 5.64 -1.51 -16.12
N GLN A 178 6.77 -1.01 -16.63
CA GLN A 178 6.94 -0.76 -18.07
C GLN A 178 6.81 -2.03 -18.89
N ASP A 179 7.55 -3.09 -18.51
CA ASP A 179 7.51 -4.40 -19.19
C ASP A 179 6.08 -4.93 -19.27
N VAL A 180 5.30 -4.76 -18.19
CA VAL A 180 3.92 -5.19 -18.13
C VAL A 180 3.01 -4.30 -18.98
N LEU A 181 3.12 -2.97 -18.90
CA LEU A 181 2.32 -2.07 -19.71
C LEU A 181 2.54 -2.29 -21.22
N ASP A 182 3.78 -2.55 -21.64
CA ASP A 182 4.13 -2.80 -23.04
C ASP A 182 3.45 -4.06 -23.58
N VAL A 183 3.33 -5.10 -22.76
CA VAL A 183 2.64 -6.35 -23.15
C VAL A 183 1.14 -6.14 -23.39
N TYR A 184 0.49 -5.26 -22.60
CA TYR A 184 -0.95 -5.01 -22.66
C TYR A 184 -1.33 -3.71 -23.39
N ALA A 185 -0.36 -3.05 -24.03
CA ALA A 185 -0.60 -1.97 -24.97
C ALA A 185 -1.15 -2.48 -26.32
N TYR A 186 -0.93 -3.76 -26.63
CA TYR A 186 -1.28 -4.40 -27.91
C TYR A 186 -2.32 -5.52 -27.78
N SER A 187 -2.99 -5.65 -26.63
CA SER A 187 -4.03 -6.67 -26.45
C SER A 187 -5.22 -6.39 -27.36
N ASP A 188 -5.63 -7.41 -28.13
CA ASP A 188 -6.77 -7.33 -29.04
C ASP A 188 -8.05 -6.99 -28.28
N ASP A 189 -8.74 -5.91 -28.68
CA ASP A 189 -9.94 -5.34 -28.03
C ASP A 189 -11.19 -6.23 -28.19
N SER A 190 -11.02 -7.49 -28.62
CA SER A 190 -12.09 -8.44 -28.92
C SER A 190 -12.49 -9.32 -27.73
N ASP A 191 -11.65 -9.39 -26.68
CA ASP A 191 -11.89 -10.17 -25.47
C ASP A 191 -12.13 -9.23 -24.26
N ASP A 192 -13.41 -9.13 -23.85
CA ASP A 192 -13.86 -8.27 -22.74
C ASP A 192 -13.11 -8.55 -21.42
N ASP A 193 -12.75 -9.82 -21.14
CA ASP A 193 -12.05 -10.19 -19.90
C ASP A 193 -10.60 -9.68 -19.93
N MET A 194 -9.95 -9.74 -21.10
CA MET A 194 -8.59 -9.22 -21.30
C MET A 194 -8.57 -7.69 -21.27
N VAL A 195 -9.61 -7.04 -21.77
CA VAL A 195 -9.79 -5.59 -21.67
C VAL A 195 -9.98 -5.17 -20.21
N GLU A 196 -10.82 -5.86 -19.42
CA GLU A 196 -10.99 -5.55 -17.99
C GLU A 196 -9.67 -5.71 -17.23
N TYR A 197 -8.96 -6.83 -17.47
CA TYR A 197 -7.66 -7.08 -16.87
C TYR A 197 -6.64 -5.98 -17.24
N GLY A 198 -6.53 -5.63 -18.53
CA GLY A 198 -5.65 -4.56 -19.00
C GLY A 198 -5.96 -3.21 -18.35
N ASN A 199 -7.24 -2.87 -18.22
CA ASN A 199 -7.68 -1.65 -17.54
C ASN A 199 -7.36 -1.66 -16.04
N ARG A 200 -7.54 -2.80 -15.37
CA ARG A 200 -7.17 -2.97 -13.96
C ARG A 200 -5.68 -2.75 -13.76
N LEU A 201 -4.86 -3.29 -14.66
CA LEU A 201 -3.41 -3.19 -14.60
C LEU A 201 -2.91 -1.76 -14.87
N ARG A 202 -3.50 -1.07 -15.85
CA ARG A 202 -3.24 0.36 -16.10
C ARG A 202 -3.57 1.20 -14.86
N ARG A 203 -4.73 0.96 -14.24
CA ARG A 203 -5.14 1.65 -13.01
C ARG A 203 -4.14 1.43 -11.87
N THR A 204 -3.81 0.18 -11.54
CA THR A 204 -2.90 -0.10 -10.41
C THR A 204 -1.48 0.41 -10.68
N THR A 205 -1.03 0.39 -11.93
CA THR A 205 0.26 0.99 -12.32
C THR A 205 0.24 2.50 -12.12
N CYS A 206 -0.84 3.19 -12.54
CA CYS A 206 -1.00 4.62 -12.30
C CYS A 206 -1.02 4.95 -10.80
N GLU A 207 -1.81 4.22 -10.01
CA GLU A 207 -1.86 4.37 -8.54
C GLU A 207 -0.49 4.19 -7.91
N THR A 208 0.33 3.28 -8.44
CA THR A 208 1.70 3.10 -7.96
C THR A 208 2.59 4.28 -8.27
N PHE A 209 2.56 4.78 -9.51
CA PHE A 209 3.30 5.99 -9.88
C PHE A 209 2.87 7.19 -9.03
N ILE A 210 1.58 7.33 -8.75
CA ILE A 210 1.07 8.38 -7.86
C ILE A 210 1.72 8.25 -6.47
N GLY A 211 1.75 7.04 -5.89
CA GLY A 211 2.44 6.80 -4.62
C GLY A 211 3.92 7.19 -4.64
N HIS A 212 4.64 6.89 -5.72
CA HIS A 212 6.03 7.34 -5.90
C HIS A 212 6.16 8.86 -5.96
N PHE A 213 5.30 9.53 -6.72
CA PHE A 213 5.32 10.99 -6.79
C PHE A 213 4.96 11.63 -5.45
N GLU A 214 4.03 11.05 -4.69
CA GLU A 214 3.66 11.55 -3.36
C GLU A 214 4.83 11.43 -2.37
N GLU A 215 5.57 10.32 -2.37
CA GLU A 215 6.74 10.13 -1.50
C GLU A 215 7.86 11.11 -1.85
N TYR A 216 8.24 11.19 -3.13
CA TYR A 216 9.26 12.13 -3.59
C TYR A 216 8.90 13.57 -3.23
N PHE A 217 7.62 13.91 -3.38
CA PHE A 217 7.12 15.22 -3.02
C PHE A 217 7.25 15.50 -1.51
N GLN A 218 6.93 14.52 -0.65
CA GLN A 218 7.11 14.65 0.80
C GLN A 218 8.58 14.81 1.21
N ASP A 219 9.50 14.07 0.58
CA ASP A 219 10.94 14.20 0.82
C ASP A 219 11.45 15.61 0.46
N VAL A 220 11.02 16.14 -0.69
CA VAL A 220 11.35 17.51 -1.12
C VAL A 220 10.82 18.54 -0.13
N VAL A 221 9.57 18.42 0.31
CA VAL A 221 8.98 19.32 1.32
C VAL A 221 9.73 19.23 2.65
N LYS A 222 10.09 18.02 3.10
CA LYS A 222 10.86 17.82 4.32
C LYS A 222 12.24 18.49 4.25
N LYS A 223 12.98 18.30 3.15
CA LYS A 223 14.28 18.96 2.93
C LYS A 223 14.16 20.48 2.91
N MET A 224 13.08 21.02 2.33
CA MET A 224 12.80 22.45 2.40
C MET A 224 12.53 22.92 3.83
N GLN A 225 11.76 22.16 4.61
CA GLN A 225 11.51 22.46 6.02
C GLN A 225 12.80 22.40 6.85
N ASP A 226 13.65 21.39 6.66
CA ASP A 226 14.94 21.28 7.35
C ASP A 226 15.83 22.49 7.08
N VAL A 227 15.88 22.98 5.83
CA VAL A 227 16.58 24.22 5.49
C VAL A 227 15.98 25.41 6.22
N LEU A 228 14.65 25.53 6.27
CA LEU A 228 13.97 26.62 6.98
C LEU A 228 14.23 26.59 8.49
N ASP A 229 14.24 25.41 9.11
CA ASP A 229 14.48 25.25 10.55
C ASP A 229 15.91 25.67 10.92
N VAL A 230 16.90 25.43 10.05
CA VAL A 230 18.27 25.95 10.22
C VAL A 230 18.29 27.48 10.26
N TYR A 231 17.47 28.16 9.46
CA TYR A 231 17.35 29.63 9.47
C TYR A 231 16.45 30.16 10.60
N ALA A 232 15.58 29.33 11.18
CA ALA A 232 14.75 29.71 12.33
C ALA A 232 15.53 29.65 13.66
N TYR A 233 16.57 28.82 13.75
CA TYR A 233 17.44 28.70 14.94
C TYR A 233 18.65 29.65 14.95
N SER A 234 18.88 30.41 13.87
CA SER A 234 19.79 31.57 13.93
C SER A 234 19.08 32.73 14.63
N ASP A 235 18.92 32.60 15.94
CA ASP A 235 18.56 33.70 16.82
C ASP A 235 19.80 34.60 16.93
N ASP A 236 19.84 35.68 16.14
CA ASP A 236 20.22 37.02 16.60
C ASP A 236 20.23 38.06 15.45
N SER A 237 19.20 38.91 15.44
CA SER A 237 19.28 40.38 15.29
C SER A 237 19.34 41.11 13.93
N ASP A 238 19.16 40.48 12.76
CA ASP A 238 19.01 41.23 11.49
C ASP A 238 17.72 40.85 10.74
N ASP A 239 16.81 41.82 10.60
CA ASP A 239 15.52 41.77 9.87
C ASP A 239 15.69 41.18 8.44
N ASP A 240 16.83 41.48 7.81
CA ASP A 240 17.24 41.01 6.49
C ASP A 240 17.37 39.48 6.40
N THR A 241 17.75 38.80 7.49
CA THR A 241 17.94 37.33 7.51
C THR A 241 16.60 36.60 7.50
N VAL A 242 15.61 37.17 8.21
CA VAL A 242 14.23 36.68 8.23
C VAL A 242 13.54 36.95 6.90
N GLU A 243 13.76 38.13 6.32
CA GLU A 243 13.21 38.48 5.00
C GLU A 243 13.79 37.58 3.89
N TYR A 244 15.09 37.31 3.92
CA TYR A 244 15.74 36.40 2.97
C TYR A 244 15.24 34.95 3.09
N GLY A 245 15.05 34.46 4.33
CA GLY A 245 14.46 33.14 4.58
C GLY A 245 13.03 33.02 4.03
N ASN A 246 12.21 34.04 4.23
CA ASN A 246 10.85 34.11 3.71
C ASN A 246 10.81 34.25 2.17
N TRP A 247 11.71 35.04 1.60
CA TRP A 247 11.86 35.16 0.14
C TRP A 247 12.30 33.84 -0.50
N LEU A 248 13.25 33.14 0.11
CA LEU A 248 13.71 31.84 -0.37
C LEU A 248 12.59 30.79 -0.29
N ARG A 249 11.78 30.81 0.79
CA ARG A 249 10.57 29.99 0.93
C ARG A 249 9.61 30.24 -0.24
N ARG A 250 9.27 31.52 -0.48
CA ARG A 250 8.32 31.92 -1.53
C ARG A 250 8.83 31.53 -2.93
N THR A 251 10.08 31.83 -3.24
CA THR A 251 10.68 31.57 -4.55
C THR A 251 10.80 30.07 -4.83
N THR A 252 11.19 29.29 -3.83
CA THR A 252 11.26 27.82 -3.94
C THR A 252 9.88 27.21 -4.18
N CYS A 253 8.86 27.67 -3.44
CA CYS A 253 7.47 27.25 -3.63
C CYS A 253 6.93 27.64 -5.02
N GLU A 254 7.14 28.90 -5.43
CA GLU A 254 6.70 29.41 -6.74
C GLU A 254 7.38 28.69 -7.91
N THR A 255 8.67 28.37 -7.77
CA THR A 255 9.42 27.58 -8.77
C THR A 255 8.88 26.16 -8.88
N PHE A 256 8.64 25.50 -7.75
CA PHE A 256 8.10 24.14 -7.74
C PHE A 256 6.66 24.08 -8.29
N ILE A 257 5.81 25.04 -7.92
CA ILE A 257 4.49 25.24 -8.51
C ILE A 257 4.61 25.49 -10.02
N GLY A 258 5.60 26.26 -10.46
CA GLY A 258 5.91 26.51 -11.86
C GLY A 258 6.31 25.24 -12.62
N ILE A 259 7.08 24.33 -12.01
CA ILE A 259 7.46 23.04 -12.60
C ILE A 259 6.24 22.12 -12.76
N VAL A 260 5.41 22.01 -11.71
CA VAL A 260 4.18 21.19 -11.74
C VAL A 260 3.19 21.74 -12.77
N LYS A 261 3.00 23.06 -12.83
CA LYS A 261 2.15 23.70 -13.85
C LYS A 261 2.76 23.68 -15.26
N GLY A 262 4.08 23.73 -15.36
CA GLY A 262 4.84 23.79 -16.62
C GLY A 262 4.73 22.52 -17.45
N ARG A 263 4.55 21.36 -16.81
CA ARG A 263 4.34 20.06 -17.48
C ARG A 263 2.88 19.80 -17.90
N GLY A 264 1.92 20.64 -17.52
CA GLY A 264 0.52 20.55 -17.94
C GLY A 264 0.18 21.33 -19.22
N ARG A 265 1.18 21.83 -19.97
CA ARG A 265 0.97 22.67 -21.16
C ARG A 265 0.85 21.91 -22.49
N ASP A 266 1.03 20.59 -22.51
CA ASP A 266 0.64 19.77 -23.66
C ASP A 266 -0.85 19.43 -23.54
N GLN A 267 -1.65 20.33 -24.10
CA GLN A 267 -3.11 20.38 -24.03
C GLN A 267 -3.83 19.29 -24.86
N SER A 268 -3.15 18.19 -25.21
CA SER A 268 -3.73 17.15 -26.07
C SER A 268 -3.92 15.79 -25.42
N ASN A 269 -3.58 15.58 -24.14
CA ASN A 269 -3.97 14.34 -23.46
C ASN A 269 -3.97 14.44 -21.93
N ASN A 270 -5.05 13.90 -21.33
CA ASN A 270 -5.25 13.52 -19.93
C ASN A 270 -5.81 14.58 -18.97
N ASP A 271 -7.15 14.59 -18.87
CA ASP A 271 -7.92 15.08 -17.71
C ASP A 271 -7.42 14.48 -16.36
N ILE A 272 -6.77 13.32 -16.39
CA ILE A 272 -6.17 12.66 -15.23
C ILE A 272 -4.89 13.39 -14.78
N ALA A 273 -4.04 13.82 -15.70
CA ALA A 273 -2.81 14.56 -15.37
C ALA A 273 -3.13 15.96 -14.85
N GLY A 274 -4.15 16.61 -15.43
CA GLY A 274 -4.70 17.87 -14.91
C GLY A 274 -5.34 17.70 -13.53
N GLY A 275 -6.10 16.63 -13.32
CA GLY A 275 -6.67 16.27 -12.02
C GLY A 275 -5.61 16.02 -10.95
N LEU A 276 -4.54 15.29 -11.28
CA LEU A 276 -3.42 15.02 -10.38
C LEU A 276 -2.64 16.29 -10.04
N ALA A 277 -2.35 17.13 -11.03
CA ALA A 277 -1.70 18.42 -10.83
C ALA A 277 -2.54 19.35 -9.94
N ASN A 278 -3.87 19.35 -10.11
CA ASN A 278 -4.79 20.13 -9.28
C ASN A 278 -4.92 19.58 -7.85
N ALA A 279 -4.91 18.26 -7.67
CA ALA A 279 -4.91 17.63 -6.35
C ALA A 279 -3.59 17.91 -5.60
N LEU A 280 -2.45 17.78 -6.28
CA LEU A 280 -1.13 18.17 -5.76
C LEU A 280 -1.10 19.65 -5.39
N TYR A 281 -1.65 20.53 -6.24
CA TYR A 281 -1.78 21.96 -5.98
C TYR A 281 -2.61 22.28 -4.72
N SER A 282 -3.75 21.60 -4.53
CA SER A 282 -4.61 21.79 -3.36
C SER A 282 -3.92 21.35 -2.05
N LYS A 283 -3.19 20.24 -2.10
CA LYS A 283 -2.44 19.67 -0.97
C LYS A 283 -1.22 20.54 -0.62
N LEU A 284 -0.48 21.02 -1.63
CA LEU A 284 0.59 22.03 -1.51
C LEU A 284 0.11 23.30 -0.81
N LYS A 285 -1.01 23.86 -1.28
CA LYS A 285 -1.59 25.09 -0.73
C LYS A 285 -1.98 24.93 0.74
N THR A 286 -2.59 23.79 1.08
CA THR A 286 -3.03 23.51 2.45
C THR A 286 -1.86 23.28 3.41
N LEU A 287 -0.82 22.56 2.98
CA LEU A 287 0.35 22.25 3.82
C LEU A 287 1.27 23.45 4.01
N LEU A 288 1.44 24.31 3.00
CA LEU A 288 2.40 25.42 3.04
C LEU A 288 1.80 26.76 3.46
N LEU A 289 0.49 26.98 3.25
CA LEU A 289 -0.20 28.24 3.61
C LEU A 289 -1.18 28.07 4.79
N GLY A 290 -1.36 26.84 5.30
CA GLY A 290 -2.26 26.53 6.42
C GLY A 290 -1.68 26.80 7.82
N GLY A 291 -0.40 27.15 7.92
CA GLY A 291 0.21 27.67 9.15
C GLY A 291 0.01 29.18 9.22
N ALA A 292 -0.87 29.62 10.13
CA ALA A 292 -1.23 31.01 10.38
C ALA A 292 -0.07 32.00 10.31
N PHE A 293 0.03 32.78 9.24
CA PHE A 293 0.86 33.99 9.17
C PHE A 293 0.38 34.96 8.06
N PHE A 294 -0.93 35.21 7.95
CA PHE A 294 -1.47 36.39 7.27
C PHE A 294 -2.84 36.75 7.87
N LEU A 295 -2.81 37.29 9.07
CA LEU A 295 -3.73 38.36 9.48
C LEU A 295 -2.84 39.58 9.76
N ASP A 296 -2.52 40.29 8.68
CA ASP A 296 -2.71 41.74 8.52
C ASP A 296 -2.32 42.14 7.09
#